data_AF-A0A3M1N0D1-F1
#
_entry.id   AF-A0A3M1N0D1-F1
#
_cell.length_a   1.000
_cell.length_b   1.000
_cell.length_c   1.000
_cell.angle_alpha   90.00
_cell.angle_beta   90.00
_cell.angle_gamma   90.00
#
_symmetry.space_group_name_H-M   'P 1'
#
loop_
_entity.id
_entity.type
_entity.pdbx_description
1 polymer ?
#
loop_
_entity_poly.entity_id
_entity_poly.type
_entity_poly.pdbx_seq_one_letter_code
_entity_poly.pdbx_strand_id
1 'polypeptide(L)'
;MEFLNPHLEPFRPYLGKTWRGTAIGEGAPKVQDISHWERALNGQAIRILHSLNNGEYGGETILMWDEAAESLTYYYFTTAGFYTHGSMRIEGETFISREEVSGNAEGITVVEAIGRLLPDGRMESRSRYLQNGVWVEGHAFVYEEDPLAKVIFR
;
A
#
# COMPACT_ATOMS: atom_id res chain seq x y z
N MET A 1 5.97 24.57 3.74
CA MET A 1 5.65 23.17 3.40
C MET A 1 6.79 22.32 3.95
N GLU A 2 6.51 21.24 4.67
CA GLU A 2 7.57 20.39 5.21
C GLU A 2 8.33 19.68 4.08
N PHE A 3 9.65 19.56 4.24
CA PHE A 3 10.52 18.88 3.27
C PHE A 3 10.10 17.42 3.09
N LEU A 4 10.06 16.99 1.84
CA LEU A 4 9.89 15.60 1.41
C LEU A 4 10.93 15.34 0.32
N ASN A 5 11.52 14.15 0.30
CA ASN A 5 12.46 13.78 -0.76
C ASN A 5 11.76 13.95 -2.12
N PRO A 6 12.41 14.54 -3.15
CA PRO A 6 11.83 14.76 -4.47
C PRO A 6 11.19 13.51 -5.10
N HIS A 7 11.78 12.32 -4.87
CA HIS A 7 11.24 11.05 -5.37
C HIS A 7 9.95 10.60 -4.67
N LEU A 8 9.63 11.18 -3.52
CA LEU A 8 8.44 10.91 -2.73
C LEU A 8 7.34 11.96 -2.92
N GLU A 9 7.62 13.07 -3.63
CA GLU A 9 6.65 14.13 -3.90
C GLU A 9 5.32 13.67 -4.52
N PRO A 10 5.27 12.66 -5.41
CA PRO A 10 4.01 12.13 -5.92
C PRO A 10 3.03 11.66 -4.84
N PHE A 11 3.52 11.29 -3.65
CA PHE A 11 2.68 10.85 -2.53
C PHE A 11 2.18 11.99 -1.64
N ARG A 12 2.61 13.24 -1.87
CA ARG A 12 2.20 14.38 -1.04
C ARG A 12 0.67 14.50 -0.85
N PRO A 13 -0.20 14.23 -1.85
CA PRO A 13 -1.65 14.27 -1.67
C PRO A 13 -2.23 13.25 -0.68
N TYR A 14 -1.46 12.20 -0.37
CA TYR A 14 -1.86 11.09 0.51
C TYR A 14 -1.41 11.31 1.96
N LEU A 15 -0.37 12.11 2.19
CA LEU A 15 0.28 12.25 3.50
C LEU A 15 -0.57 13.04 4.50
N GLY A 16 -0.45 12.65 5.78
CA GLY A 16 -1.19 13.25 6.90
C GLY A 16 -2.65 12.79 6.99
N LYS A 17 -3.04 11.79 6.19
CA LYS A 17 -4.42 11.34 6.05
C LYS A 17 -4.59 9.91 6.51
N THR A 18 -5.77 9.64 7.04
CA THR A 18 -6.27 8.29 7.25
C THR A 18 -7.30 7.98 6.18
N TRP A 19 -7.18 6.81 5.58
CA TRP A 19 -7.98 6.33 4.46
C TRP A 19 -8.76 5.09 4.90
N ARG A 20 -10.07 5.10 4.69
CA ARG A 20 -10.96 3.96 4.92
C ARG A 20 -11.30 3.30 3.60
N GLY A 21 -10.77 2.11 3.39
CA GLY A 21 -10.98 1.25 2.24
C GLY A 21 -12.19 0.34 2.40
N THR A 22 -12.97 0.24 1.32
CA THR A 22 -14.01 -0.77 1.14
C THR A 22 -13.69 -1.58 -0.10
N ALA A 23 -13.77 -2.91 0.01
CA ALA A 23 -13.55 -3.78 -1.14
C ALA A 23 -14.63 -3.55 -2.21
N ILE A 24 -14.24 -3.60 -3.48
CA ILE A 24 -15.11 -3.39 -4.63
C ILE A 24 -14.95 -4.55 -5.64
N GLY A 25 -15.99 -4.77 -6.44
CA GLY A 25 -16.04 -5.86 -7.42
C GLY A 25 -17.15 -6.87 -7.12
N GLU A 26 -17.41 -7.77 -8.07
CA GLU A 26 -18.40 -8.83 -7.90
C GLU A 26 -17.92 -9.83 -6.84
N GLY A 27 -18.79 -10.15 -5.88
CA GLY A 27 -18.43 -11.05 -4.77
C GLY A 27 -17.39 -10.48 -3.80
N ALA A 28 -17.14 -9.16 -3.83
CA ALA A 28 -16.13 -8.53 -2.97
C ALA A 28 -16.37 -8.87 -1.49
N PRO A 29 -15.31 -9.25 -0.75
CA PRO A 29 -15.44 -9.62 0.65
C PRO A 29 -15.79 -8.39 1.49
N LYS A 30 -16.44 -8.60 2.63
CA LYS A 30 -16.71 -7.51 3.60
C LYS A 30 -15.46 -7.19 4.42
N VAL A 31 -14.40 -6.79 3.75
CA VAL A 31 -13.14 -6.34 4.37
C VAL A 31 -13.16 -4.84 4.51
N GLN A 32 -12.83 -4.37 5.71
CA GLN A 32 -12.53 -2.97 5.96
C GLN A 32 -11.02 -2.83 6.13
N ASP A 33 -10.43 -1.96 5.32
CA ASP A 33 -9.02 -1.58 5.42
C ASP A 33 -8.93 -0.15 5.93
N ILE A 34 -8.17 0.09 7.01
CA ILE A 34 -7.82 1.45 7.44
C ILE A 34 -6.33 1.63 7.25
N SER A 35 -5.92 2.63 6.48
CA SER A 35 -4.50 3.00 6.36
C SER A 35 -4.24 4.45 6.77
N HIS A 36 -3.11 4.71 7.42
CA HIS A 36 -2.63 6.05 7.74
C HIS A 36 -1.28 6.27 7.09
N TRP A 37 -1.17 7.35 6.31
CA TRP A 37 0.02 7.69 5.54
C TRP A 37 0.67 8.92 6.12
N GLU A 38 1.95 8.84 6.45
CA GLU A 38 2.66 9.96 7.05
C GLU A 38 4.10 10.08 6.61
N ARG A 39 4.62 11.30 6.74
CA ARG A 39 6.02 11.61 6.56
C ARG A 39 6.83 10.95 7.68
N ALA A 40 7.90 10.24 7.32
CA ALA A 40 8.82 9.61 8.27
C ALA A 40 10.26 10.04 8.00
N LEU A 41 11.14 9.84 8.99
CA LEU A 41 12.60 10.04 8.88
C LEU A 41 12.98 11.40 8.26
N ASN A 42 12.39 12.49 8.77
CA ASN A 42 12.59 13.83 8.25
C ASN A 42 12.28 13.99 6.75
N GLY A 43 11.31 13.24 6.22
CA GLY A 43 10.87 13.34 4.82
C GLY A 43 11.70 12.50 3.86
N GLN A 44 12.62 11.69 4.38
CA GLN A 44 13.34 10.70 3.59
C GLN A 44 12.56 9.39 3.41
N ALA A 45 11.46 9.22 4.16
CA ALA A 45 10.61 8.05 4.07
C ALA A 45 9.13 8.44 4.17
N ILE A 46 8.28 7.53 3.69
CA ILE A 46 6.85 7.51 4.00
C ILE A 46 6.60 6.29 4.87
N ARG A 47 5.89 6.48 5.98
CA ARG A 47 5.34 5.40 6.79
C ARG A 47 3.87 5.23 6.42
N ILE A 48 3.47 3.99 6.17
CA ILE A 48 2.08 3.62 5.95
C ILE A 48 1.74 2.55 6.98
N LEU A 49 0.89 2.91 7.94
CA LEU A 49 0.28 1.94 8.84
C LEU A 49 -1.02 1.48 8.20
N HIS A 50 -1.34 0.18 8.24
CA HIS A 50 -2.66 -0.28 7.83
C HIS A 50 -3.17 -1.44 8.68
N SER A 51 -4.48 -1.52 8.86
CA SER A 51 -5.13 -2.58 9.63
C SER A 51 -6.43 -3.00 8.96
N LEU A 52 -6.62 -4.30 8.83
CA LEU A 52 -7.83 -4.92 8.34
C LEU A 52 -8.75 -5.28 9.50
N ASN A 53 -10.06 -5.16 9.26
CA ASN A 53 -11.14 -5.65 10.12
C ASN A 53 -10.92 -5.36 11.61
N ASN A 54 -10.66 -4.08 11.96
CA ASN A 54 -10.48 -3.67 13.36
C ASN A 54 -9.29 -4.35 14.05
N GLY A 55 -8.21 -4.61 13.30
CA GLY A 55 -6.93 -5.10 13.79
C GLY A 55 -6.80 -6.62 13.82
N GLU A 56 -7.64 -7.36 13.09
CA GLU A 56 -7.45 -8.81 12.87
C GLU A 56 -6.13 -9.10 12.14
N TYR A 57 -5.76 -8.21 11.23
CA TYR A 57 -4.48 -8.22 10.54
C TYR A 57 -4.03 -6.78 10.32
N GLY A 58 -2.74 -6.54 10.22
CA GLY A 58 -2.22 -5.23 9.86
C GLY A 58 -0.74 -5.28 9.60
N GLY A 59 -0.19 -4.09 9.37
CA GLY A 59 1.24 -3.93 9.31
C GLY A 59 1.68 -2.50 9.06
N GLU A 60 2.99 -2.38 8.88
CA GLU A 60 3.68 -1.11 8.71
C GLU A 60 4.59 -1.20 7.50
N THR A 61 4.42 -0.28 6.57
CA THR A 61 5.29 -0.10 5.40
C THR A 61 6.18 1.11 5.63
N ILE A 62 7.48 0.95 5.40
CA ILE A 62 8.43 2.06 5.27
C ILE A 62 8.91 2.10 3.82
N LEU A 63 8.52 3.17 3.10
CA LEU A 63 8.84 3.42 1.69
C LEU A 63 9.91 4.51 1.60
N MET A 64 10.98 4.25 0.86
CA MET A 64 12.12 5.15 0.68
C MET A 64 12.61 5.15 -0.77
N TRP A 65 13.33 6.20 -1.17
CA TRP A 65 14.13 6.16 -2.39
C TRP A 65 15.46 5.45 -2.11
N ASP A 66 15.78 4.45 -2.93
CA ASP A 66 17.07 3.78 -2.92
C ASP A 66 17.90 4.27 -4.11
N GLU A 67 18.97 5.02 -3.81
CA GLU A 67 19.89 5.58 -4.82
C GLU A 67 20.65 4.49 -5.59
N ALA A 68 20.96 3.36 -4.96
CA ALA A 68 21.71 2.29 -5.63
C ALA A 68 20.83 1.49 -6.60
N ALA A 69 19.54 1.35 -6.27
CA ALA A 69 18.55 0.68 -7.11
C ALA A 69 17.86 1.62 -8.11
N GLU A 70 18.08 2.94 -7.99
CA GLU A 70 17.34 3.99 -8.71
C GLU A 70 15.83 3.76 -8.67
N SER A 71 15.31 3.39 -7.50
CA SER A 71 13.93 2.96 -7.34
C SER A 71 13.35 3.32 -5.97
N LEU A 72 12.03 3.47 -5.91
CA LEU A 72 11.35 3.45 -4.62
C LEU A 72 11.34 2.02 -4.11
N THR A 73 11.78 1.81 -2.87
CA THR A 73 11.83 0.51 -2.22
C THR A 73 11.11 0.56 -0.90
N TYR A 74 10.53 -0.56 -0.49
CA TYR A 74 9.85 -0.64 0.79
C TYR A 74 10.09 -1.97 1.48
N TYR A 75 9.97 -1.91 2.80
CA TYR A 75 9.71 -3.08 3.64
C TYR A 75 8.29 -2.96 4.20
N TYR A 76 7.60 -4.08 4.26
CA TYR A 76 6.28 -4.21 4.86
C TYR A 76 6.32 -5.27 5.97
N PHE A 77 6.13 -4.84 7.21
CA PHE A 77 6.17 -5.68 8.41
C PHE A 77 4.74 -5.99 8.87
N THR A 78 4.43 -7.25 9.13
CA THR A 78 3.05 -7.68 9.41
C THR A 78 2.85 -8.07 10.87
N THR A 79 1.62 -7.93 11.36
CA THR A 79 1.22 -8.45 12.68
C THR A 79 1.24 -9.98 12.76
N ALA A 80 1.35 -10.67 11.62
CA ALA A 80 1.49 -12.12 11.54
C ALA A 80 2.94 -12.61 11.71
N GLY A 81 3.89 -11.70 12.01
CA GLY A 81 5.26 -12.07 12.38
C GLY A 81 6.20 -12.35 11.21
N PHE A 82 5.85 -11.89 10.01
CA PHE A 82 6.74 -11.91 8.85
C PHE A 82 6.84 -10.52 8.22
N TYR A 83 7.75 -10.35 7.29
CA TYR A 83 7.86 -9.13 6.49
C TYR A 83 8.11 -9.48 5.03
N THR A 84 7.69 -8.57 4.15
CA THR A 84 8.02 -8.58 2.73
C THR A 84 8.86 -7.36 2.40
N HIS A 85 9.48 -7.38 1.23
CA HIS A 85 10.10 -6.22 0.64
C HIS A 85 9.74 -6.14 -0.83
N GLY A 86 9.72 -4.93 -1.35
CA GLY A 86 9.33 -4.70 -2.72
C GLY A 86 9.88 -3.40 -3.27
N SER A 87 9.58 -3.17 -4.54
CA SER A 87 9.83 -1.90 -5.19
C SER A 87 8.52 -1.27 -5.62
N MET A 88 8.57 0.04 -5.83
CA MET A 88 7.48 0.83 -6.33
C MET A 88 7.97 1.71 -7.46
N ARG A 89 7.10 1.96 -8.44
CA ARG A 89 7.36 2.91 -9.51
C ARG A 89 6.15 3.80 -9.71
N ILE A 90 6.39 5.01 -10.19
CA ILE A 90 5.35 5.98 -10.50
C ILE A 90 5.20 6.05 -12.02
N GLU A 91 3.97 5.90 -12.51
CA GLU A 91 3.58 6.11 -13.91
C GLU A 91 2.44 7.11 -13.97
N GLY A 92 2.78 8.37 -14.27
CA GLY A 92 1.82 9.47 -14.21
C GLY A 92 1.26 9.65 -12.80
N GLU A 93 -0.04 9.45 -12.64
CA GLU A 93 -0.76 9.56 -11.36
C GLU A 93 -0.90 8.23 -10.61
N THR A 94 -0.33 7.16 -11.19
CA THR A 94 -0.45 5.81 -10.65
C THR A 94 0.87 5.40 -9.99
N PHE A 95 0.80 4.80 -8.81
CA PHE A 95 1.91 4.08 -8.22
C PHE A 95 1.69 2.58 -8.34
N ILE A 96 2.74 1.86 -8.71
CA ILE A 96 2.70 0.42 -8.93
C ILE A 96 3.75 -0.20 -8.03
N SER A 97 3.32 -0.90 -6.98
CA SER A 97 4.19 -1.68 -6.11
C SER A 97 4.26 -3.12 -6.56
N ARG A 98 5.41 -3.75 -6.36
CA ARG A 98 5.65 -5.15 -6.65
C ARG A 98 6.49 -5.78 -5.54
N GLU A 99 6.03 -6.91 -5.03
CA GLU A 99 6.74 -7.71 -4.05
C GLU A 99 6.82 -9.17 -4.49
N GLU A 100 7.96 -9.80 -4.20
CA GLU A 100 8.13 -11.23 -4.35
C GLU A 100 7.68 -11.94 -3.07
N VAL A 101 6.90 -13.00 -3.22
CA VAL A 101 6.33 -13.74 -2.09
C VAL A 101 7.12 -15.03 -1.88
N SER A 102 7.81 -15.11 -0.74
CA SER A 102 8.41 -16.35 -0.25
C SER A 102 7.38 -17.20 0.50
N GLY A 103 7.38 -18.52 0.31
CA GLY A 103 6.45 -19.44 0.98
C GLY A 103 5.27 -19.91 0.11
N ASN A 104 5.08 -19.29 -1.06
CA ASN A 104 4.28 -19.74 -2.21
C ASN A 104 2.91 -20.37 -1.88
N ALA A 105 2.20 -19.81 -0.89
CA ALA A 105 0.84 -20.23 -0.58
C ALA A 105 -0.01 -20.11 -1.86
N GLU A 106 -0.71 -21.19 -2.22
CA GLU A 106 -1.57 -21.26 -3.40
C GLU A 106 -0.86 -20.95 -4.75
N GLY A 107 0.48 -21.04 -4.79
CA GLY A 107 1.28 -20.81 -6.00
C GLY A 107 1.51 -19.34 -6.36
N ILE A 108 1.24 -18.40 -5.43
CA ILE A 108 1.47 -16.97 -5.62
C ILE A 108 2.96 -16.63 -5.38
N THR A 109 3.61 -16.16 -6.44
CA THR A 109 5.05 -15.82 -6.43
C THR A 109 5.33 -14.33 -6.40
N VAL A 110 4.40 -13.52 -6.90
CA VAL A 110 4.51 -12.06 -6.96
C VAL A 110 3.14 -11.46 -6.70
N VAL A 111 3.11 -10.40 -5.90
CA VAL A 111 1.96 -9.51 -5.77
C VAL A 111 2.34 -8.18 -6.42
N GLU A 112 1.44 -7.65 -7.25
CA GLU A 112 1.53 -6.28 -7.73
C GLU A 112 0.29 -5.52 -7.29
N ALA A 113 0.45 -4.31 -6.76
CA ALA A 113 -0.66 -3.41 -6.46
C ALA A 113 -0.52 -2.10 -7.24
N ILE A 114 -1.63 -1.65 -7.79
CA ILE A 114 -1.77 -0.45 -8.62
C ILE A 114 -2.67 0.49 -7.85
N GLY A 115 -2.12 1.60 -7.38
CA GLY A 115 -2.85 2.63 -6.65
C GLY A 115 -2.87 3.96 -7.38
N ARG A 116 -3.97 4.71 -7.25
CA ARG A 116 -4.11 6.05 -7.81
C ARG A 116 -5.07 6.90 -7.01
N LEU A 117 -4.89 8.22 -7.07
CA LEU A 117 -5.87 9.18 -6.60
C LEU A 117 -6.85 9.47 -7.75
N LEU A 118 -8.13 9.41 -7.46
CA LEU A 118 -9.20 9.74 -8.40
C LEU A 118 -9.47 11.26 -8.38
N PRO A 119 -10.04 11.83 -9.47
CA PRO A 119 -10.35 13.26 -9.53
C PRO A 119 -11.31 13.76 -8.44
N ASP A 120 -12.11 12.86 -7.84
CA ASP A 120 -13.03 13.15 -6.74
C ASP A 120 -12.36 13.11 -5.35
N GLY A 121 -11.05 12.87 -5.30
CA GLY A 121 -10.26 12.81 -4.07
C GLY A 121 -10.23 11.45 -3.39
N ARG A 122 -10.95 10.45 -3.91
CA ARG A 122 -10.85 9.07 -3.42
C ARG A 122 -9.57 8.41 -3.92
N MET A 123 -9.10 7.39 -3.21
CA MET A 123 -8.01 6.55 -3.68
C MET A 123 -8.57 5.21 -4.16
N GLU A 124 -8.07 4.69 -5.27
CA GLU A 124 -8.36 3.34 -5.74
C GLU A 124 -7.09 2.50 -5.63
N SER A 125 -7.22 1.25 -5.21
CA SER A 125 -6.14 0.26 -5.27
C SER A 125 -6.66 -1.03 -5.89
N ARG A 126 -5.86 -1.64 -6.76
CA ARG A 126 -6.13 -2.95 -7.37
C ARG A 126 -4.88 -3.80 -7.31
N SER A 127 -5.03 -5.05 -6.92
CA SER A 127 -3.93 -6.00 -6.91
C SER A 127 -4.09 -7.02 -8.03
N ARG A 128 -2.96 -7.59 -8.44
CA ARG A 128 -2.87 -8.79 -9.28
C ARG A 128 -1.78 -9.70 -8.74
N TYR A 129 -1.97 -11.00 -8.94
CA TYR A 129 -1.07 -12.02 -8.44
C TYR A 129 -0.46 -12.79 -9.60
N LEU A 130 0.84 -13.03 -9.55
CA LEU A 130 1.48 -14.00 -10.42
C LEU A 130 1.32 -15.39 -9.79
N GLN A 131 0.24 -16.07 -10.16
CA GLN A 131 -0.15 -17.36 -9.63
C GLN A 131 0.17 -18.44 -10.66
N ASN A 132 1.02 -19.40 -10.30
CA ASN A 132 1.42 -20.50 -11.19
C ASN A 132 1.94 -20.03 -12.56
N GLY A 133 2.65 -18.90 -12.58
CA GLY A 133 3.20 -18.29 -13.81
C GLY A 133 2.20 -17.49 -14.65
N VAL A 134 0.95 -17.34 -14.20
CA VAL A 134 -0.11 -16.57 -14.88
C VAL A 134 -0.56 -15.42 -14.00
N TRP A 135 -0.75 -14.25 -14.59
CA TRP A 135 -1.32 -13.11 -13.87
C TRP A 135 -2.83 -13.29 -13.71
N VAL A 136 -3.30 -13.21 -12.48
CA VAL A 136 -4.73 -13.25 -12.11
C VAL A 136 -5.10 -11.98 -11.34
N GLU A 137 -6.36 -11.57 -11.45
CA GLU A 137 -6.87 -10.43 -10.69
C GLU A 137 -6.91 -10.75 -9.19
N GLY A 138 -6.52 -9.78 -8.37
CA GLY A 138 -6.58 -9.84 -6.92
C GLY A 138 -7.70 -8.99 -6.37
N HIS A 139 -7.50 -8.46 -5.15
CA HIS A 139 -8.44 -7.57 -4.51
C HIS A 139 -8.42 -6.16 -5.10
N ALA A 140 -9.58 -5.51 -5.09
CA ALA A 140 -9.74 -4.11 -5.43
C ALA A 140 -10.46 -3.38 -4.30
N PHE A 141 -10.04 -2.14 -4.04
CA PHE A 141 -10.55 -1.29 -2.97
C PHE A 141 -10.73 0.14 -3.46
N VAL A 142 -11.75 0.81 -2.93
CA VAL A 142 -11.89 2.27 -2.98
C VAL A 142 -11.78 2.81 -1.56
N TYR A 143 -11.02 3.86 -1.40
CA TYR A 143 -10.70 4.51 -0.14
C TYR A 143 -11.22 5.93 -0.14
N GLU A 144 -11.82 6.29 0.99
CA GLU A 144 -12.23 7.65 1.31
C GLU A 144 -11.41 8.15 2.49
N GLU A 145 -11.10 9.45 2.52
CA GLU A 145 -10.45 10.06 3.67
C GLU A 145 -11.40 10.02 4.87
N ASP A 146 -10.94 9.47 5.99
CA ASP A 146 -11.69 9.41 7.24
C ASP A 146 -10.77 9.79 8.40
N PRO A 147 -10.77 11.08 8.83
CA PRO A 147 -9.90 11.55 9.90
C PRO A 147 -10.25 10.98 11.29
N LEU A 148 -11.40 10.31 11.44
CA LEU A 148 -11.82 9.69 12.70
C LEU A 148 -11.46 8.19 12.76
N ALA A 149 -11.17 7.58 11.61
CA ALA A 149 -10.67 6.22 11.55
C ALA A 149 -9.29 6.10 12.23
N LYS A 150 -9.00 4.91 12.76
CA LYS A 150 -7.72 4.62 13.42
C LYS A 150 -7.21 3.28 12.95
N VAL A 151 -5.91 3.22 12.70
CA VAL A 151 -5.20 1.95 12.54
C VAL A 151 -5.08 1.29 13.91
N ILE A 152 -5.43 0.01 14.01
CA ILE A 152 -5.43 -0.76 15.25
C ILE A 152 -4.65 -2.05 15.03
N PHE A 153 -3.72 -2.36 15.93
CA PHE A 153 -3.05 -3.66 16.04
C PHE A 153 -3.49 -4.34 17.34
N ARG A 154 -3.84 -5.63 17.29
CA ARG A 154 -4.33 -6.40 18.44
C ARG A 154 -3.44 -7.58 18.77
#